data_AF-A0A415ZCD3-F1
#
_entry.id   AF-A0A415ZCD3-F1
#
_cell.length_a   1.000
_cell.length_b   1.000
_cell.length_c   1.000
_cell.angle_alpha   90.00
_cell.angle_beta   90.00
_cell.angle_gamma   90.00
#
_symmetry.space_group_name_H-M   'P 1'
#
loop_
_entity.id
_entity.type
_entity.pdbx_description
1 polymer ?
#
loop_
_entity_poly.entity_id
_entity_poly.type
_entity_poly.pdbx_seq_one_letter_code
_entity_poly.pdbx_strand_id
1 'polypeptide(L)' 'MPNDEILTVKETAALLKTTRQQVRKMILNEELPAVKVGREWRVLKAGIMEFFLR' A
#
# COMPACT_ATOMS: atom_id res chain seq x y z
N MET A 1 -15.45 5.51 -5.71
CA MET A 1 -15.49 4.12 -6.22
C MET A 1 -14.78 3.20 -5.22
N PRO A 2 -15.07 1.89 -5.15
CA PRO A 2 -14.49 0.98 -4.13
C PRO A 2 -12.95 0.87 -4.15
N ASN A 3 -12.28 1.42 -5.17
CA ASN A 3 -10.81 1.43 -5.29
C ASN A 3 -10.17 2.74 -4.80
N ASP A 4 -10.96 3.76 -4.45
CA ASP A 4 -10.45 5.02 -3.89
C ASP A 4 -10.13 4.91 -2.38
N GLU A 5 -10.20 3.69 -1.84
CA GLU A 5 -9.93 3.41 -0.44
C GLU A 5 -8.45 3.66 -0.13
N ILE A 6 -8.20 4.36 0.98
CA ILE A 6 -6.86 4.64 1.48
C ILE A 6 -6.55 3.62 2.57
N LEU A 7 -5.53 2.79 2.32
CA LEU A 7 -5.10 1.74 3.22
C LEU A 7 -3.91 2.15 4.07
N THR A 8 -3.88 1.65 5.29
CA THR A 8 -2.68 1.60 6.12
C THR A 8 -1.71 0.53 5.62
N VAL A 9 -0.47 0.56 6.12
CA VAL A 9 0.52 -0.51 5.90
C VAL A 9 -0.01 -1.88 6.35
N LYS A 10 -0.82 -1.93 7.41
CA LYS A 10 -1.39 -3.17 7.95
C LYS A 10 -2.40 -3.76 6.97
N GLU A 11 -3.33 -2.96 6.48
CA GLU A 11 -4.36 -3.41 5.53
C GLU A 11 -3.74 -3.76 4.18
N THR A 12 -2.77 -2.97 3.73
CA THR A 12 -2.02 -3.27 2.50
C THR A 12 -1.30 -4.61 2.59
N ALA A 13 -0.66 -4.90 3.73
CA ALA A 13 0.00 -6.18 3.97
C ALA A 13 -1.00 -7.36 3.95
N ALA A 14 -2.19 -7.18 4.54
CA ALA A 14 -3.24 -8.18 4.50
C ALA A 14 -3.75 -8.42 3.07
N LEU A 15 -3.94 -7.34 2.29
CA LEU A 15 -4.41 -7.40 0.91
C LEU A 15 -3.40 -8.12 -0.01
N LEU A 16 -2.12 -7.76 0.09
CA LEU A 16 -1.03 -8.35 -0.70
C LEU A 16 -0.53 -9.69 -0.16
N LYS A 17 -1.12 -10.21 0.92
CA LYS A 17 -0.72 -11.45 1.60
C LYS A 17 0.78 -11.47 1.91
N THR A 18 1.30 -10.36 2.41
CA THR A 18 2.71 -10.18 2.76
C THR A 18 2.89 -9.55 4.14
N THR A 19 4.13 -9.30 4.56
CA THR A 19 4.42 -8.72 5.87
C THR A 19 4.41 -7.19 5.83
N ARG A 20 4.12 -6.55 6.98
CA ARG A 20 4.23 -5.08 7.12
C ARG A 20 5.64 -4.57 6.84
N GLN A 21 6.67 -5.38 7.13
CA GLN A 21 8.06 -5.03 6.85
C GLN A 21 8.31 -5.01 5.34
N GLN A 22 7.80 -6.00 4.61
CA GLN A 22 7.90 -6.04 3.16
C GLN A 22 7.17 -4.85 2.52
N VAL A 23 5.95 -4.53 2.97
CA VAL A 23 5.23 -3.33 2.47
C VAL A 23 6.03 -2.05 2.70
N ARG A 24 6.64 -1.87 3.88
CA ARG A 24 7.51 -0.71 4.13
C ARG A 24 8.73 -0.69 3.22
N LYS A 25 9.35 -1.85 2.97
CA LYS A 25 10.47 -1.98 2.04
C LYS A 25 10.05 -1.58 0.62
N MET A 26 8.91 -2.06 0.15
CA MET A 26 8.36 -1.71 -1.17
C MET A 26 8.10 -0.20 -1.29
N ILE A 27 7.57 0.44 -0.25
CA ILE A 27 7.37 1.90 -0.23
C ILE A 27 8.72 2.63 -0.32
N LEU A 28 9.72 2.21 0.46
CA LEU A 28 11.05 2.83 0.46
C LEU A 28 11.82 2.59 -0.84
N ASN A 29 11.56 1.48 -1.51
CA ASN A 29 12.11 1.13 -2.82
C ASN A 29 11.33 1.75 -3.99
N GLU A 30 10.28 2.54 -3.72
CA GLU A 30 9.39 3.12 -4.73
C GLU A 30 8.63 2.08 -5.59
N GLU A 31 8.59 0.82 -5.15
CA GLU A 31 7.83 -0.27 -5.77
C GLU A 31 6.32 -0.18 -5.45
N LEU A 32 5.96 0.56 -4.41
CA LEU A 32 4.57 0.74 -3.97
C LEU A 32 4.27 2.23 -3.73
N PRO A 33 3.37 2.86 -4.51
CA PRO A 33 3.03 4.26 -4.33
C PRO A 33 2.36 4.50 -2.98
N ALA A 34 2.93 5.40 -2.17
CA ALA A 34 2.38 5.75 -0.87
C ALA A 34 2.70 7.20 -0.48
N VAL A 35 1.85 7.80 0.35
CA VAL A 35 2.08 9.12 0.94
C VAL A 35 2.18 9.02 2.46
N LYS A 36 3.06 9.84 3.05
CA LYS A 36 3.25 9.90 4.50
C LYS A 36 2.34 10.95 5.11
N VAL A 37 1.45 10.54 6.00
CA VAL A 37 0.50 11.41 6.70
C VAL A 37 0.76 11.29 8.20
N GLY A 38 1.34 12.34 8.78
CA GLY A 38 1.82 12.31 10.16
C GLY A 38 2.87 11.19 10.37
N ARG A 39 2.55 10.22 11.23
CA ARG A 39 3.44 9.09 11.55
C ARG A 39 3.14 7.81 10.76
N GLU A 40 2.17 7.84 9.85
CA GLU A 40 1.71 6.66 9.13
C GLU A 40 1.87 6.80 7.61
N TRP A 41 2.10 5.68 6.95
CA TRP A 41 2.02 5.58 5.50
C TRP A 41 0.59 5.26 5.07
N ARG A 42 0.18 5.86 3.95
CA ARG A 42 -1.14 5.73 3.32
C ARG A 42 -0.95 5.30 1.88
N VAL A 43 -1.63 4.22 1.50
CA VAL A 43 -1.52 3.59 0.18
C VAL A 43 -2.89 3.66 -0.49
N LEU A 44 -2.95 4.17 -1.71
CA LEU A 44 -4.19 4.18 -2.47
C LEU A 44 -4.45 2.79 -3.05
N LYS A 45 -5.61 2.19 -2.73
CA LYS A 45 -5.95 0.83 -3.17
C LYS A 45 -6.01 0.71 -4.70
N ALA A 46 -6.45 1.74 -5.41
CA ALA A 46 -6.44 1.79 -6.87
C ALA A 46 -5.02 1.54 -7.44
N GLY A 47 -4.00 2.16 -6.85
CA GLY A 47 -2.61 1.92 -7.25
C GLY A 47 -2.21 0.46 -7.03
N ILE A 48 -2.57 -0.14 -5.90
CA ILE A 48 -2.28 -1.56 -5.65
C ILE A 48 -2.93 -2.44 -6.74
N MET A 49 -4.19 -2.18 -7.10
CA MET A 49 -4.89 -2.98 -8.10
C MET A 49 -4.26 -2.84 -9.49
N GLU A 50 -3.85 -1.64 -9.86
CA GLU A 50 -3.23 -1.36 -11.16
C GLU A 50 -1.85 -2.06 -11.32
N PHE A 51 -1.04 -2.09 -10.26
CA PHE A 51 0.34 -2.57 -10.32
C PHE A 51 0.52 -4.06 -9.97
N PHE A 52 -0.33 -4.66 -9.11
CA PHE A 52 -0.07 -5.99 -8.54
C PHE A 52 -1.13 -7.06 -8.84
N LEU A 53 -2.35 -6.69 -9.19
CA LEU A 53 -3.49 -7.63 -9.29
C LEU A 53 -4.05 -7.74 -10.71
N ARG A 54 -3.18 -7.55 -11.71
CA ARG A 54 -3.51 -7.71 -13.13
C ARG A 54 -3.44 -9.15 -13.59
#